data_AF-A0A954CAY1-F1
#
_entry.id   AF-A0A954CAY1-F1
#
_cell.length_a   1.000
_cell.length_b   1.000
_cell.length_c   1.000
_cell.angle_alpha   90.00
_cell.angle_beta   90.00
_cell.angle_gamma   90.00
#
_symmetry.space_group_name_H-M   'P 1'
#
loop_
_entity.id
_entity.type
_entity.pdbx_description
1 polymer ?
#
loop_
_entity_poly.entity_id
_entity_poly.type
_entity_poly.pdbx_seq_one_letter_code
_entity_poly.pdbx_strand_id
1 'polypeptide(L)'
;LGIRINAAGRLGGAEIARTEWYREGRVPLHTLRADIDYAHSEAHTTYGVCGIKVWVFKGEILAHDPMAQDRRVSEQQQAMGRG
;
A
#
# COMPACT_ATOMS: atom_id res chain seq x y z
N LEU A 1 10.75 9.09 0.88
CA LEU A 1 9.83 8.16 1.56
C LEU A 1 8.47 8.81 1.71
N GLY A 2 7.43 8.01 1.87
CA GLY A 2 6.09 8.51 2.11
C GLY A 2 5.06 7.40 2.20
N ILE A 3 3.90 7.72 2.75
CA ILE A 3 2.79 6.82 2.89
C ILE A 3 1.50 7.52 2.46
N ARG A 4 0.61 6.78 1.80
CA ARG A 4 -0.75 7.19 1.52
C ARG A 4 -1.68 6.09 2.01
N ILE A 5 -2.70 6.47 2.75
CA ILE A 5 -3.75 5.55 3.22
C ILE A 5 -5.08 6.12 2.74
N ASN A 6 -5.87 5.33 2.03
CA ASN A 6 -7.25 5.66 1.68
C ASN A 6 -8.17 4.65 2.36
N ALA A 7 -9.17 5.12 3.08
CA ALA A 7 -10.25 4.32 3.64
C ALA A 7 -11.57 4.72 2.98
N ALA A 8 -12.33 3.74 2.51
CA ALA A 8 -13.61 3.95 1.85
C ALA A 8 -14.69 3.05 2.43
N GLY A 9 -15.88 3.61 2.68
CA GLY A 9 -17.02 2.86 3.21
C GLY A 9 -17.89 3.71 4.11
N ARG A 10 -18.73 3.06 4.92
CA ARG A 10 -19.59 3.71 5.92
C ARG A 10 -18.80 4.07 7.18
N LEU A 11 -17.83 4.96 7.01
CA LEU A 11 -16.86 5.34 8.04
C LEU A 11 -17.58 5.93 9.26
N GLY A 12 -17.34 5.36 10.44
CA GLY A 12 -17.97 5.77 11.70
C GLY A 12 -19.47 5.45 11.80
N GLY A 13 -20.00 4.56 10.96
CA GLY A 13 -21.42 4.20 10.96
C GLY A 13 -22.34 5.17 10.21
N ALA A 14 -21.76 6.12 9.45
CA ALA A 14 -22.52 7.04 8.63
C ALA A 14 -23.44 6.30 7.63
N GLU A 15 -24.61 6.88 7.37
CA GLU A 15 -25.57 6.32 6.40
C GLU A 15 -24.99 6.30 4.98
N ILE A 16 -24.24 7.34 4.62
CA ILE A 16 -23.63 7.52 3.30
C ILE A 16 -22.15 7.15 3.36
N ALA A 17 -21.70 6.34 2.40
CA ALA A 17 -20.30 5.96 2.29
C ALA A 17 -19.42 7.16 1.87
N ARG A 18 -18.24 7.27 2.48
CA ARG A 18 -17.25 8.31 2.17
C ARG A 18 -15.89 7.68 1.90
N THR A 19 -15.04 8.42 1.21
CA THR A 19 -13.62 8.08 1.04
C THR A 19 -12.78 9.15 1.72
N GLU A 20 -12.11 8.76 2.79
CA GLU A 20 -11.14 9.59 3.49
C GLU A 20 -9.74 9.13 3.14
N TRP A 21 -8.81 10.09 3.02
CA TRP A 21 -7.42 9.76 2.76
C TRP A 21 -6.48 10.59 3.60
N TYR A 22 -5.39 9.97 3.99
CA TYR A 22 -4.28 10.59 4.68
C TYR A 22 -3.01 10.34 3.88
N ARG A 23 -2.13 11.35 3.82
CA ARG A 23 -0.84 11.25 3.15
C ARG A 23 0.22 11.95 3.98
N GLU A 24 1.35 11.27 4.15
CA GLU A 24 2.55 11.83 4.75
C GLU A 24 3.73 11.62 3.80
N GLY A 25 4.54 12.66 3.61
CA GLY A 25 5.65 12.63 2.65
C GLY A 25 5.20 12.57 1.18
N ARG A 26 6.06 12.00 0.32
CA ARG A 26 5.85 11.92 -1.13
C ARG A 26 5.50 10.51 -1.55
N VAL A 27 4.50 10.34 -2.41
CA VAL A 27 4.12 9.06 -3.02
C VAL A 27 3.91 9.28 -4.53
N PRO A 28 4.99 9.24 -5.35
CA PRO A 28 4.93 9.58 -6.76
C PRO A 28 4.40 8.40 -7.60
N LEU A 29 3.08 8.26 -7.70
CA LEU A 29 2.42 7.14 -8.41
C LEU A 29 2.69 7.08 -9.92
N HIS A 30 3.16 8.17 -10.52
CA HIS A 30 3.44 8.25 -11.96
C HIS A 30 4.91 7.95 -12.29
N THR A 31 5.77 7.77 -11.28
CA THR A 31 7.20 7.57 -11.47
C THR A 31 7.51 6.07 -11.45
N LEU A 32 7.74 5.45 -12.61
CA LEU A 32 7.98 3.99 -12.71
C LEU A 32 9.20 3.49 -11.91
N ARG A 33 10.23 4.33 -11.76
CA ARG A 33 11.41 4.01 -10.93
C ARG A 33 11.14 4.13 -9.42
N ALA A 34 9.97 4.60 -9.01
CA ALA A 34 9.62 4.70 -7.61
C ALA A 34 9.29 3.31 -7.06
N ASP A 35 9.97 2.93 -5.99
CA ASP A 35 9.67 1.74 -5.23
C ASP A 35 8.45 1.97 -4.32
N ILE A 36 7.30 1.45 -4.72
CA ILE A 36 6.04 1.63 -4.01
C ILE A 36 5.39 0.26 -3.79
N ASP A 37 5.24 -0.11 -2.52
CA ASP A 37 4.38 -1.23 -2.15
C ASP A 37 2.93 -0.78 -2.12
N TYR A 38 2.03 -1.63 -2.61
CA TYR A 38 0.59 -1.45 -2.52
C TYR A 38 -0.06 -2.65 -1.84
N ALA A 39 -0.98 -2.37 -0.93
CA ALA A 39 -1.82 -3.39 -0.32
C ALA A 39 -3.26 -2.90 -0.23
N HIS A 40 -4.19 -3.84 -0.37
CA HIS A 40 -5.62 -3.63 -0.16
C HIS A 40 -6.15 -4.68 0.80
N SER A 41 -6.97 -4.25 1.75
CA SER A 41 -7.66 -5.13 2.68
C SER A 41 -9.03 -4.55 3.04
N GLU A 42 -9.92 -5.41 3.53
CA GLU A 42 -11.29 -5.08 3.90
C GLU A 42 -11.47 -5.23 5.41
N ALA A 43 -12.10 -4.24 6.03
CA ALA A 43 -12.52 -4.29 7.42
C ALA A 43 -14.02 -4.57 7.48
N HIS A 44 -14.37 -5.70 8.09
CA HIS A 44 -15.77 -6.07 8.34
C HIS A 44 -16.25 -5.40 9.62
N THR A 45 -17.25 -4.53 9.49
CA THR A 45 -17.86 -3.83 10.61
C THR A 45 -19.35 -4.14 10.67
N THR A 46 -19.99 -3.80 11.78
CA THR A 46 -21.45 -3.97 11.96
C THR A 46 -22.26 -3.23 10.90
N TYR A 47 -21.72 -2.12 10.35
CA TYR A 47 -22.40 -1.28 9.37
C TYR A 47 -22.09 -1.63 7.92
N GLY A 48 -21.29 -2.68 7.69
CA GLY A 48 -20.86 -3.13 6.38
C GLY A 48 -19.34 -3.24 6.25
N VAL A 49 -18.86 -3.30 5.01
CA VAL A 49 -17.44 -3.47 4.70
C VAL A 49 -16.79 -2.12 4.41
N CYS A 50 -15.64 -1.87 5.03
CA CYS A 50 -14.80 -0.71 4.75
C CYS A 50 -13.52 -1.15 4.03
N GLY A 51 -13.30 -0.68 2.82
CA GLY A 51 -12.10 -0.96 2.03
C GLY A 51 -10.94 -0.04 2.41
N ILE A 52 -9.78 -0.61 2.69
CA ILE A 52 -8.55 0.11 3.05
C ILE A 52 -7.51 -0.14 1.97
N LYS A 53 -6.92 0.93 1.44
CA LYS A 53 -5.86 0.89 0.44
C LYS A 53 -4.65 1.67 0.93
N VAL A 54 -3.48 1.05 0.90
CA VAL A 54 -2.24 1.62 1.43
C VAL A 54 -1.17 1.60 0.35
N TRP A 55 -0.44 2.71 0.23
CA TRP A 55 0.76 2.84 -0.60
C TRP A 55 1.93 3.24 0.29
N VAL A 56 3.04 2.52 0.21
CA VAL A 56 4.28 2.81 0.94
C VAL A 56 5.42 3.06 -0.03
N PHE A 57 5.87 4.31 -0.13
CA PHE A 57 7.00 4.71 -0.96
C PHE A 57 8.33 4.56 -0.20
N LYS A 58 9.15 3.61 -0.65
CA LYS A 58 10.42 3.21 -0.03
C LYS A 58 11.65 3.89 -0.63
N GLY A 59 11.49 4.68 -1.69
CA GLY A 59 12.59 5.36 -2.38
C GLY A 59 12.56 5.08 -3.87
N GLU A 60 13.60 5.49 -4.59
CA GLU A 60 13.73 5.19 -6.02
C GLU A 60 14.69 4.01 -6.22
N ILE A 61 14.37 3.13 -7.17
CA ILE A 61 15.28 2.09 -7.64
C ILE A 61 16.16 2.75 -8.71
N LEU A 62 17.38 3.16 -8.35
CA LEU A 62 18.35 3.63 -9.33
C LEU A 62 18.78 2.44 -10.20
N ALA A 63 18.38 2.44 -11.46
CA ALA A 63 18.72 1.39 -12.42
C ALA A 63 20.24 1.33 -12.64
N HIS A 64 20.90 0.39 -11.93
CA HIS A 64 22.14 -0.28 -12.34
C HIS A 64 22.31 -1.68 -11.71
N ASP A 65 21.35 -2.18 -10.92
CA ASP A 65 21.37 -3.55 -10.42
C ASP A 65 20.25 -4.37 -11.12
N PRO A 66 20.54 -5.08 -12.22
CA PRO A 66 19.56 -5.90 -12.94
C PRO A 66 18.96 -7.02 -12.08
N MET A 67 19.51 -7.30 -10.89
CA MET A 67 19.05 -8.33 -9.96
C MET A 67 18.15 -7.79 -8.83
N ALA A 68 17.80 -6.48 -8.84
CA ALA A 68 17.02 -5.87 -7.77
C ALA A 68 15.59 -6.44 -7.63
N GLN A 69 14.96 -6.86 -8.74
CA GLN A 69 13.66 -7.55 -8.71
C GLN A 69 13.80 -8.97 -8.14
N ASP A 70 14.79 -9.74 -8.60
CA ASP A 70 15.03 -11.12 -8.16
C ASP A 70 15.36 -11.20 -6.66
N ARG A 71 16.11 -10.23 -6.13
CA ARG A 71 16.43 -10.14 -4.70
C ARG A 71 15.18 -9.94 -3.84
N ARG A 72 14.26 -9.07 -4.28
CA ARG A 72 12.99 -8.85 -3.56
C ARG A 72 12.07 -10.05 -3.59
N VAL A 73 11.96 -10.72 -4.73
CA VAL A 73 11.13 -11.92 -4.88
C VAL A 73 11.67 -13.05 -3.98
N SER A 74 12.99 -13.24 -3.95
CA SER A 74 13.64 -14.24 -3.10
C SER A 74 13.54 -13.91 -1.60
N GLU A 75 13.70 -12.65 -1.20
CA GLU A 75 13.50 -12.21 0.19
C GLU A 75 12.04 -12.40 0.66
N GLN A 76 11.06 -12.10 -0.20
CA GLN A 76 9.64 -12.32 0.10
C GLN A 76 9.30 -13.81 0.24
N GLN A 77 9.88 -14.67 -0.60
CA GLN A 77 9.70 -16.13 -0.49
C GLN A 77 10.36 -16.72 0.76
N GLN A 78 11.53 -16.23 1.16
CA GLN A 78 12.20 -16.67 2.39
C GLN A 78 11.45 -16.24 3.66
N ALA A 79 10.81 -15.07 3.67
CA ALA A 79 9.99 -14.62 4.78
C ALA A 79 8.69 -15.46 4.95
N MET A 80 8.14 -15.98 3.85
CA MET A 80 6.91 -16.78 3.85
C MET A 80 7.14 -18.26 4.23
N GLY A 81 8.37 -18.77 4.10
CA GLY A 81 8.72 -20.18 4.37
C GLY A 81 9.09 -20.52 5.83
N ARG A 82 8.97 -19.58 6.78
CA ARG A 82 9.29 -19.79 8.20
C ARG A 82 8.07 -19.87 9.13
N GLY A 83 6.88 -20.07 8.57
CA GLY A 83 5.62 -20.30 9.30
C GLY A 83 5.25 -21.78 9.33
#